data_AF-A0A554V5B2-F1
#
_entry.id   AF-A0A554V5B2-F1
#
_cell.length_a   1.000
_cell.length_b   1.000
_cell.length_c   1.000
_cell.angle_alpha   90.00
_cell.angle_beta   90.00
_cell.angle_gamma   90.00
#
_symmetry.space_group_name_H-M   'P 1'
#
loop_
_entity.id
_entity.type
_entity.pdbx_description
1 polymer ?
#
loop_
_entity_poly.entity_id
_entity_poly.type
_entity_poly.pdbx_seq_one_letter_code
_entity_poly.pdbx_strand_id
1 'polypeptide(L)'
;MTWQDVHARNDIIETVLTRAAANPADPMLFADLPDVDRLFGGLSGVLLALQHRWNVHYEAKLDRVAEDWADPRALWAELAAEQPALRAVLDAWKVPAARRKLHPVAA
;
A
#
# COMPACT_ATOMS: atom_id res chain seq x y z
N MET A 1 -11.10 12.83 14.32
CA MET A 1 -9.95 13.17 13.45
C MET A 1 -10.22 14.53 12.86
N THR A 2 -9.27 15.46 12.93
CA THR A 2 -9.39 16.80 12.36
C THR A 2 -8.94 16.82 10.90
N TRP A 3 -9.25 17.89 10.17
CA TRP A 3 -8.73 18.10 8.82
C TRP A 3 -7.19 18.17 8.80
N GLN A 4 -6.59 18.77 9.84
CA GLN A 4 -5.13 18.80 9.99
C GLN A 4 -4.54 17.40 10.19
N ASP A 5 -5.21 16.52 10.92
CA ASP A 5 -4.75 15.13 11.09
C ASP A 5 -4.77 14.36 9.77
N VAL A 6 -5.75 14.62 8.89
CA VAL A 6 -5.81 13.99 7.55
C VAL A 6 -4.60 14.41 6.71
N HIS A 7 -4.28 15.71 6.68
CA HIS A 7 -3.13 16.21 5.93
C HIS A 7 -1.81 15.66 6.49
N ALA A 8 -1.61 15.72 7.80
CA ALA A 8 -0.41 15.18 8.44
C ALA A 8 -0.22 13.68 8.15
N ARG A 9 -1.31 12.89 8.16
CA ARG A 9 -1.25 11.47 7.76
C ARG A 9 -0.82 11.30 6.31
N ASN A 10 -1.36 12.10 5.40
CA ASN A 10 -0.98 12.03 3.98
C ASN A 10 0.49 12.43 3.77
N ASP A 11 0.97 13.48 4.43
CA ASP A 11 2.36 13.94 4.32
C ASP A 11 3.34 12.86 4.78
N ILE A 12 3.03 12.14 5.86
CA ILE A 12 3.82 10.99 6.34
C ILE A 12 3.86 9.88 5.28
N ILE A 13 2.71 9.52 4.69
CA ILE A 13 2.63 8.49 3.66
C ILE A 13 3.44 8.88 2.42
N GLU A 14 3.28 10.11 1.93
CA GLU A 14 4.00 10.60 0.75
C GLU A 14 5.50 10.73 1.01
N THR A 15 5.90 11.12 2.22
CA THR A 15 7.31 11.14 2.62
C THR A 15 7.92 9.74 2.59
N VAL A 16 7.23 8.75 3.15
CA VAL A 16 7.68 7.35 3.12
C VAL A 16 7.79 6.85 1.68
N LEU A 17 6.78 7.10 0.84
CA LEU A 17 6.80 6.66 -0.56
C LEU A 17 7.92 7.33 -1.36
N THR A 18 8.17 8.62 -1.12
CA THR A 18 9.26 9.37 -1.74
C THR A 18 10.62 8.78 -1.37
N ARG A 19 10.85 8.47 -0.09
CA ARG A 19 12.09 7.82 0.37
C ARG A 19 12.23 6.40 -0.18
N ALA A 20 11.12 5.64 -0.20
CA ALA A 20 11.09 4.28 -0.71
C ALA A 20 11.37 4.19 -2.21
N ALA A 21 11.06 5.23 -2.99
CA ALA A 21 11.42 5.30 -4.40
C ALA A 21 12.95 5.23 -4.61
N ALA A 22 13.75 5.71 -3.65
CA ALA A 22 15.20 5.58 -3.66
C ALA A 22 15.67 4.24 -3.09
N ASN A 23 15.20 3.88 -1.89
CA ASN A 23 15.51 2.59 -1.28
C ASN A 23 14.35 2.11 -0.37
N PRO A 24 13.53 1.14 -0.81
CA PRO A 24 12.38 0.67 -0.04
C PRO A 24 12.76 -0.21 1.17
N ALA A 25 14.00 -0.71 1.22
CA ALA A 25 14.52 -1.53 2.30
C ALA A 25 15.43 -0.75 3.26
N ASP A 26 15.47 0.59 3.15
CA ASP A 26 16.27 1.44 4.02
C ASP A 26 15.82 1.29 5.49
N PRO A 27 16.70 0.89 6.43
CA PRO A 27 16.36 0.86 7.85
C PRO A 27 15.87 2.20 8.41
N MET A 28 16.26 3.32 7.77
CA MET A 28 15.88 4.68 8.14
C MET A 28 14.62 5.19 7.40
N LEU A 29 13.95 4.33 6.62
CA LEU A 29 12.79 4.72 5.81
C LEU A 29 11.73 5.49 6.61
N PHE A 30 11.49 5.03 7.85
CA PHE A 30 10.49 5.57 8.77
C PHE A 30 11.05 6.50 9.86
N ALA A 31 12.34 6.85 9.80
CA ALA A 31 12.97 7.71 10.78
C ALA A 31 12.54 9.18 10.63
N ASP A 32 12.58 9.94 11.72
CA ASP A 32 12.29 11.38 11.74
C ASP A 32 10.93 11.77 11.13
N LEU A 33 9.93 10.90 11.31
CA LEU A 33 8.54 11.17 10.92
C LEU A 33 7.77 11.62 12.17
N PRO A 34 7.48 12.92 12.32
CA PRO A 34 6.72 13.41 13.47
C PRO A 34 5.33 12.79 13.49
N ASP A 35 4.72 12.71 14.67
CA ASP A 35 3.33 12.26 14.86
C ASP A 35 3.02 10.81 14.44
N VAL A 36 3.99 9.98 14.02
CA VAL A 36 3.73 8.58 13.63
C VAL A 36 3.05 7.78 14.75
N ASP A 37 3.52 7.93 16.00
CA ASP A 37 2.91 7.25 17.14
C ASP A 37 1.48 7.73 17.40
N ARG A 38 1.25 9.05 17.34
CA ARG A 38 -0.07 9.65 17.59
C ARG A 38 -1.08 9.33 16.48
N LEU A 39 -0.66 9.42 15.23
CA LEU A 39 -1.54 9.34 14.06
C LEU A 39 -1.73 7.93 13.54
N PHE A 40 -0.72 7.07 13.69
CA PHE A 40 -0.75 5.70 13.17
C PHE A 40 -0.66 4.64 14.27
N GLY A 41 -0.28 4.99 15.50
CA GLY A 41 0.02 3.98 16.52
C GLY A 41 1.37 3.30 16.26
N GLY A 42 2.31 4.01 15.63
CA GLY A 42 3.66 3.54 15.34
C GLY A 42 3.84 2.98 13.93
N LEU A 43 5.01 2.38 13.68
CA LEU A 43 5.41 1.83 12.38
C LEU A 43 4.40 0.83 11.81
N SER A 44 3.90 -0.10 12.64
CA SER A 44 2.92 -1.10 12.20
C SER A 44 1.65 -0.46 11.64
N GLY A 45 1.24 0.69 12.19
CA GLY A 45 0.09 1.43 11.68
C GLY A 45 0.36 2.13 10.34
N VAL A 46 1.58 2.61 10.11
CA VAL A 46 1.99 3.16 8.81
C VAL A 46 1.96 2.06 7.75
N LEU A 47 2.54 0.89 8.05
CA LEU A 47 2.50 -0.27 7.15
C LEU A 47 1.07 -0.74 6.88
N LEU A 48 0.20 -0.74 7.90
CA LEU A 48 -1.22 -1.07 7.74
C LEU A 48 -1.94 -0.05 6.84
N ALA A 49 -1.64 1.25 6.99
CA ALA A 49 -2.22 2.29 6.14
C ALA A 49 -1.78 2.14 4.67
N LEU A 50 -0.51 1.84 4.42
CA LEU A 50 0.01 1.53 3.08
C LEU A 50 -0.67 0.28 2.48
N GLN A 51 -0.81 -0.78 3.28
CA GLN A 51 -1.51 -2.00 2.85
C GLN A 51 -2.98 -1.75 2.55
N HIS A 52 -3.64 -0.91 3.35
CA HIS A 52 -5.02 -0.50 3.11
C HIS A 52 -5.15 0.27 1.79
N ARG A 53 -4.28 1.27 1.54
CA ARG A 53 -4.23 2.02 0.26
C ARG A 53 -4.06 1.08 -0.93
N TRP A 54 -3.14 0.11 -0.84
CA TRP A 54 -2.95 -0.91 -1.88
C TRP A 54 -4.23 -1.70 -2.14
N ASN A 55 -4.88 -2.19 -1.09
CA ASN A 55 -6.10 -2.99 -1.22
C ASN A 55 -7.25 -2.19 -1.85
N VAL A 56 -7.48 -0.95 -1.40
CA VAL A 56 -8.53 -0.09 -1.96
C VAL A 56 -8.31 0.14 -3.46
N HIS A 57 -7.08 0.44 -3.88
CA HIS A 57 -6.81 0.68 -5.29
C HIS A 57 -6.91 -0.61 -6.12
N TYR A 58 -6.49 -1.74 -5.56
CA TYR A 58 -6.60 -3.04 -6.22
C TYR A 58 -8.05 -3.49 -6.37
N GLU A 59 -8.87 -3.32 -5.34
CA GLU A 59 -10.31 -3.59 -5.37
C GLU A 59 -11.01 -2.70 -6.40
N ALA A 60 -10.73 -1.39 -6.42
CA ALA A 60 -11.26 -0.49 -7.43
C ALA A 60 -10.89 -0.89 -8.87
N LYS A 61 -9.68 -1.45 -9.06
CA LYS A 61 -9.23 -1.95 -10.37
C LYS A 61 -9.98 -3.22 -10.78
N LEU A 62 -10.23 -4.12 -9.83
CA LEU A 62 -11.03 -5.33 -10.04
C LEU A 62 -12.48 -5.01 -10.37
N ASP A 63 -13.09 -4.04 -9.68
CA ASP A 63 -14.48 -3.64 -9.91
C ASP A 63 -14.68 -3.02 -11.30
N ARG A 64 -13.67 -2.34 -11.83
CA ARG A 64 -13.73 -1.71 -13.16
C ARG A 64 -13.78 -2.70 -14.31
N VAL A 65 -13.24 -3.91 -14.11
CA VAL A 65 -13.18 -4.96 -15.13
C VAL A 65 -14.24 -6.04 -14.93
N ALA A 66 -15.19 -5.86 -14.01
CA ALA A 66 -16.16 -6.87 -13.60
C ALA A 66 -17.04 -7.47 -14.72
N GLU A 67 -16.98 -6.94 -15.94
CA GLU A 67 -17.70 -7.47 -17.13
C GLU A 67 -16.83 -8.36 -18.04
N ASP A 68 -15.49 -8.28 -17.97
CA ASP A 68 -14.57 -9.05 -18.79
C ASP A 68 -13.59 -9.84 -17.90
N TRP A 69 -13.26 -11.07 -18.29
CA TRP A 69 -12.36 -11.98 -17.58
C TRP A 69 -10.91 -11.47 -17.51
N ALA A 70 -10.67 -10.38 -16.78
CA ALA A 70 -9.35 -9.83 -16.56
C ALA A 70 -8.59 -10.72 -15.57
N ASP A 71 -7.36 -11.08 -15.92
CA ASP A 71 -6.46 -11.83 -15.05
C ASP A 71 -6.11 -10.96 -13.82
N PRO A 72 -6.50 -11.37 -12.59
CA PRO A 72 -6.16 -10.62 -11.38
C PRO A 72 -4.65 -10.40 -11.22
N ARG A 73 -3.82 -11.33 -11.70
CA ARG A 73 -2.36 -11.17 -11.67
C ARG A 73 -1.88 -10.05 -12.59
N ALA A 74 -2.48 -9.91 -13.76
CA ALA A 74 -2.17 -8.82 -14.69
C ALA A 74 -2.53 -7.46 -14.07
N LEU A 75 -3.72 -7.35 -13.45
CA LEU A 75 -4.15 -6.12 -12.77
C LEU A 75 -3.27 -5.77 -11.56
N TRP A 76 -2.83 -6.79 -10.82
CA TRP A 76 -1.89 -6.59 -9.72
C TRP A 76 -0.55 -6.06 -10.23
N ALA A 77 -0.04 -6.62 -11.34
CA ALA A 77 1.22 -6.20 -11.95
C ALA A 77 1.12 -4.78 -12.52
N GLU A 78 0.00 -4.44 -13.13
CA GLU A 78 -0.28 -3.09 -13.61
C GLU A 78 -0.33 -2.08 -12.46
N LEU A 79 -1.05 -2.39 -11.38
CA LEU A 79 -1.07 -1.54 -10.18
C LEU A 79 0.31 -1.40 -9.54
N ALA A 80 1.12 -2.46 -9.58
CA ALA A 80 2.51 -2.41 -9.09
C ALA A 80 3.37 -1.49 -9.95
N ALA A 81 3.15 -1.45 -11.27
CA ALA A 81 3.82 -0.54 -12.17
C ALA A 81 3.34 0.91 -12.00
N GLU A 82 2.07 1.14 -11.66
CA GLU A 82 1.53 2.46 -11.33
C GLU A 82 2.03 3.00 -9.98
N GLN A 83 2.22 2.13 -8.99
CA GLN A 83 2.63 2.50 -7.63
C GLN A 83 3.86 1.67 -7.15
N PRO A 84 5.02 1.79 -7.83
CA PRO A 84 6.18 0.93 -7.59
C PRO A 84 6.74 1.09 -6.18
N ALA A 85 6.83 2.31 -5.66
CA ALA A 85 7.33 2.57 -4.31
C ALA A 85 6.44 1.93 -3.24
N LEU A 86 5.11 2.05 -3.38
CA LEU A 86 4.15 1.46 -2.44
C LEU A 86 4.29 -0.06 -2.40
N ARG A 87 4.34 -0.69 -3.57
CA ARG A 87 4.50 -2.14 -3.67
C ARG A 87 5.81 -2.60 -3.05
N ALA A 88 6.90 -1.89 -3.36
CA ALA A 88 8.23 -2.23 -2.87
C ALA A 88 8.35 -2.13 -1.35
N VAL A 89 7.72 -1.14 -0.70
CA VAL A 89 7.68 -1.07 0.78
C VAL A 89 6.97 -2.29 1.37
N LEU A 90 5.80 -2.64 0.85
CA LEU A 90 5.04 -3.78 1.36
C LEU A 90 5.80 -5.11 1.20
N ASP A 91 6.54 -5.26 0.09
CA ASP A 91 7.38 -6.43 -0.16
C ASP A 91 8.62 -6.48 0.74
N ALA A 92 9.35 -5.37 0.88
CA ALA A 92 10.57 -5.29 1.68
C ALA A 92 10.29 -5.52 3.18
N TRP A 93 9.17 -5.02 3.67
CA TRP A 93 8.79 -5.08 5.10
C TRP A 93 7.87 -6.27 5.42
N LYS A 94 7.77 -7.24 4.50
CA LYS A 94 7.04 -8.52 4.63
C LYS A 94 5.60 -8.35 5.13
N VAL A 95 4.92 -7.30 4.70
CA VAL A 95 3.50 -7.16 4.98
C VAL A 95 2.77 -8.21 4.12
N PRO A 96 2.01 -9.15 4.72
CA PRO A 96 1.38 -10.21 3.95
C PRO A 96 0.51 -9.60 2.86
N ALA A 97 0.86 -9.83 1.60
CA ALA A 97 -0.05 -9.53 0.50
C ALA A 97 -1.36 -10.27 0.83
N ALA A 98 -2.46 -9.54 0.96
CA ALA A 98 -3.77 -10.12 1.19
C ALA A 98 -4.11 -11.02 -0.02
N ARG A 99 -3.68 -12.28 0.04
CA ARG A 99 -4.10 -13.30 -0.92
C ARG A 99 -5.56 -13.57 -0.60
N ARG A 100 -6.46 -12.91 -1.32
CA ARG A 100 -7.83 -13.39 -1.45
C ARG A 100 -7.71 -14.87 -1.81
N LYS A 101 -8.33 -15.76 -1.03
CA LYS A 101 -8.41 -17.18 -1.37
C LYS A 101 -9.00 -17.24 -2.78
N LEU A 102 -8.15 -17.48 -3.77
CA LEU A 102 -8.59 -17.75 -5.14
C LEU A 102 -9.42 -19.01 -5.03
N HIS A 103 -10.74 -18.86 -5.14
CA HIS A 103 -11.61 -20.01 -5.34
C HIS A 103 -11.16 -20.66 -6.65
N PRO A 104 -10.89 -21.97 -6.66
CA PRO A 104 -10.51 -22.65 -7.89
C PRO A 104 -11.67 -22.49 -8.88
N VAL A 105 -11.37 -21.93 -10.05
CA VAL A 105 -12.27 -22.04 -11.20
C VAL A 105 -12.33 -23.53 -11.52
N ALA A 106 -13.50 -24.13 -11.29
CA ALA A 106 -13.76 -25.52 -11.66
C ALA A 106 -13.59 -25.66 -13.17
N ALA A 107 -12.81 -26.67 -13.56
CA ALA A 107 -12.58 -27.07 -14.94
C ALA A 107 -13.83 -27.71 -15.55
#